data_AF-A0AAW0KIM8-F1
#
_entry.id   AF-A0AAW0KIM8-F1
#
_cell.length_a   1.000
_cell.length_b   1.000
_cell.length_c   1.000
_cell.angle_alpha   90.00
_cell.angle_beta   90.00
_cell.angle_gamma   90.00
#
_symmetry.space_group_name_H-M   'P 1'
#
loop_
_entity.id
_entity.type
_entity.pdbx_description
1 polymer ?
#
loop_
_entity_poly.entity_id
_entity_poly.type
_entity_poly.pdbx_seq_one_letter_code
_entity_poly.pdbx_strand_id
1 'polypeptide(L)'
;MEIESATQEKAGPLALAWDWVKALPLNFKNIAVNLVRTTKKLGQDDPRRVMHSLKVGLALTLVSLLYYWRPLYNGFGVSGVWAVLTVVVVFEFTVGATLSKGLNRACATLSAGALGCGAHHLARLFGAKGEPIVLGLLVFLLTAASSFIRFIPRIKARYDYGVLIFILTFSLVSVTGYRVDKILELANDRLTTIGIGGATCIIVSLCVCPVWAGEDLHKETLTGFGGEYFPDPEDHEGNLMASKGDKALLQGMMISDPMTHYLQANFARWEPGHGCFQFRHPWKQYLKIGVLARQCAYRIDPLNGYINSDLQAAMEFRNKIGKPSKKMCSEASKALKALALSIKTMTDPSAAKSHVENSKTAIDELKLVLKAVSLENADLLAIIPIASVASILTEITKCVENIYESVHELSCLAEFKSISVESAASLEKPQAQLLVLHCGSIKPALDGDNDHVIITVQVTNEEVS
;
A
#
# COMPACT_ATOMS: atom_id res chain seq x y z
N MET A 1 -16.64 -58.59 55.56
CA MET A 1 -16.86 -59.98 55.12
C MET A 1 -18.34 -60.05 54.83
N GLU A 2 -18.88 -60.10 53.61
CA GLU A 2 -18.46 -60.36 52.21
C GLU A 2 -19.34 -59.44 51.33
N ILE A 3 -18.81 -58.62 50.41
CA ILE A 3 -18.67 -58.84 48.95
C ILE A 3 -19.93 -59.42 48.28
N GLU A 4 -20.75 -58.54 47.70
CA GLU A 4 -21.63 -58.85 46.56
C GLU A 4 -21.24 -57.95 45.37
N SER A 5 -21.00 -58.59 44.23
CA SER A 5 -20.41 -58.04 43.03
C SER A 5 -21.44 -57.32 42.15
N ALA A 6 -21.25 -56.02 41.91
CA ALA A 6 -21.87 -55.33 40.79
C ALA A 6 -20.90 -55.36 39.59
N THR A 7 -21.25 -56.16 38.59
CA THR A 7 -20.61 -56.23 37.28
C THR A 7 -20.78 -54.90 36.55
N GLN A 8 -19.73 -54.09 36.54
CA GLN A 8 -19.62 -52.91 35.68
C GLN A 8 -19.15 -53.39 34.30
N GLU A 9 -20.08 -53.51 33.36
CA GLU A 9 -19.79 -53.86 31.97
C GLU A 9 -18.95 -52.73 31.34
N LYS A 10 -17.63 -52.93 31.28
CA LYS A 10 -16.69 -52.00 30.65
C LYS A 10 -16.94 -52.02 29.15
N ALA A 11 -17.45 -50.92 28.60
CA ALA A 11 -17.54 -50.70 27.17
C ALA A 11 -16.18 -50.99 26.51
N GLY A 12 -16.14 -51.98 25.62
CA GLY A 12 -14.91 -52.44 25.01
C GLY A 12 -14.25 -51.36 24.14
N PRO A 13 -12.93 -51.39 23.93
CA PRO A 13 -12.20 -50.44 23.08
C PRO A 13 -12.73 -50.37 21.64
N LEU A 14 -13.44 -51.40 21.17
CA LEU A 14 -14.14 -51.42 19.88
C LEU A 14 -15.38 -50.51 19.83
N ALA A 15 -16.10 -50.33 20.95
CA ALA A 15 -17.25 -49.42 21.01
C ALA A 15 -16.81 -47.95 20.94
N LEU A 16 -15.72 -47.61 21.64
CA LEU A 16 -15.08 -46.29 21.56
C LEU A 16 -14.52 -46.00 20.17
N ALA A 17 -13.92 -46.99 19.50
CA ALA A 17 -13.45 -46.85 18.13
C ALA A 17 -14.61 -46.67 17.12
N TRP A 18 -15.72 -47.38 17.33
CA TRP A 18 -16.93 -47.28 16.49
C TRP A 18 -17.64 -45.94 16.63
N ASP A 19 -17.71 -45.39 17.86
CA ASP A 19 -18.24 -44.05 18.10
C ASP A 19 -17.34 -42.96 17.50
N TRP A 20 -16.03 -43.16 17.50
CA TRP A 20 -15.07 -42.27 16.83
C TRP A 20 -15.24 -42.27 15.30
N VAL A 21 -15.44 -43.46 14.70
CA VAL A 21 -15.72 -43.62 13.26
C VAL A 21 -17.09 -43.04 12.88
N LYS A 22 -18.10 -43.13 13.75
CA LYS A 22 -19.40 -42.46 13.55
C LYS A 22 -19.35 -40.95 13.75
N ALA A 23 -18.43 -40.44 14.57
CA ALA A 23 -18.22 -39.01 14.77
C ALA A 23 -17.46 -38.34 13.61
N LEU A 24 -16.67 -39.09 12.84
CA LEU A 24 -15.96 -38.61 11.64
C LEU A 24 -16.85 -37.92 10.60
N PRO A 25 -17.98 -38.50 10.14
CA PRO A 25 -18.88 -37.84 9.19
C PRO A 25 -19.62 -36.63 9.79
N LEU A 26 -19.94 -36.62 11.09
CA LEU A 26 -20.51 -35.46 11.77
C LEU A 26 -19.50 -34.31 11.86
N ASN A 27 -18.25 -34.61 12.18
CA ASN A 27 -17.15 -33.65 12.19
C ASN A 27 -16.89 -33.11 10.79
N PHE A 28 -16.94 -33.95 9.76
CA PHE A 28 -16.81 -33.52 8.37
C PHE A 28 -17.97 -32.60 7.93
N LYS A 29 -19.20 -32.91 8.33
CA LYS A 29 -20.37 -32.05 8.08
C LYS A 29 -20.26 -30.70 8.78
N ASN A 30 -19.81 -30.68 10.04
CA ASN A 30 -19.59 -29.44 10.79
C ASN A 30 -18.45 -28.60 10.20
N ILE A 31 -17.36 -29.24 9.77
CA ILE A 31 -16.26 -28.59 9.03
C ILE A 31 -16.79 -28.02 7.72
N ALA A 32 -17.56 -28.79 6.94
CA ALA A 32 -18.13 -28.33 5.67
C ALA A 32 -19.11 -27.16 5.88
N VAL A 33 -20.00 -27.22 6.88
CA VAL A 33 -20.93 -26.13 7.20
C VAL A 33 -20.17 -24.88 7.68
N ASN A 34 -19.13 -25.04 8.50
CA ASN A 34 -18.27 -23.94 8.91
C ASN A 34 -17.51 -23.36 7.71
N LEU A 35 -16.99 -24.19 6.81
CA LEU A 35 -16.35 -23.76 5.57
C LEU A 35 -17.33 -22.95 4.71
N VAL A 36 -18.53 -23.47 4.46
CA VAL A 36 -19.58 -22.77 3.70
C VAL A 36 -19.96 -21.45 4.36
N ARG A 37 -20.11 -21.41 5.69
CA ARG A 37 -20.41 -20.17 6.42
C ARG A 37 -19.26 -19.17 6.31
N THR A 38 -18.01 -19.61 6.44
CA THR A 38 -16.82 -18.78 6.31
C THR A 38 -16.65 -18.28 4.89
N THR A 39 -16.85 -19.11 3.86
CA THR A 39 -16.82 -18.70 2.45
C THR A 39 -17.93 -17.73 2.12
N LYS A 40 -19.15 -17.96 2.65
CA LYS A 40 -20.27 -17.03 2.50
C LYS A 40 -19.96 -15.68 3.15
N LYS A 41 -19.42 -15.68 4.37
CA LYS A 41 -18.95 -14.45 5.03
C LYS A 41 -17.86 -13.76 4.22
N LEU A 42 -16.83 -14.49 3.78
CA LEU A 42 -15.72 -13.95 3.00
C LEU A 42 -16.17 -13.27 1.69
N GLY A 43 -17.17 -13.84 1.02
CA GLY A 43 -17.77 -13.25 -0.18
C GLY A 43 -18.72 -12.09 0.11
N GLN A 44 -19.35 -12.05 1.29
CA GLN A 44 -20.18 -10.93 1.74
C GLN A 44 -19.32 -9.75 2.21
N ASP A 45 -18.20 -10.03 2.88
CA ASP A 45 -17.27 -9.04 3.42
C ASP A 45 -16.51 -8.31 2.30
N ASP A 46 -16.11 -9.03 1.24
CA ASP A 46 -15.49 -8.44 0.05
C ASP A 46 -15.91 -9.18 -1.24
N PRO A 47 -16.97 -8.72 -1.94
CA PRO A 47 -17.48 -9.37 -3.15
C PRO A 47 -16.45 -9.44 -4.28
N ARG A 48 -15.42 -8.58 -4.23
CA ARG A 48 -14.32 -8.58 -5.21
C ARG A 48 -13.51 -9.87 -5.14
N ARG A 49 -13.47 -10.57 -4.01
CA ARG A 49 -12.80 -11.87 -3.85
C ARG A 49 -13.49 -12.98 -4.64
N VAL A 50 -14.81 -12.96 -4.69
CA VAL A 50 -15.60 -13.89 -5.52
C VAL A 50 -15.38 -13.57 -6.99
N MET A 51 -15.39 -12.30 -7.37
CA MET A 51 -15.09 -11.90 -8.74
C MET A 51 -13.66 -12.32 -9.13
N HIS A 52 -12.68 -12.14 -8.25
CA HIS A 52 -11.30 -12.57 -8.49
C HIS A 52 -11.18 -14.09 -8.71
N SER A 53 -11.83 -14.92 -7.89
CA SER A 53 -11.77 -16.38 -8.10
C SER A 53 -12.39 -16.80 -9.44
N LEU A 54 -13.49 -16.15 -9.85
CA LEU A 54 -14.08 -16.33 -11.18
C LEU A 54 -13.14 -15.90 -12.29
N LYS A 55 -12.41 -14.78 -12.14
CA LYS A 55 -11.40 -14.33 -13.12
C LYS A 55 -10.26 -15.33 -13.28
N VAL A 56 -9.75 -15.87 -12.18
CA VAL A 56 -8.68 -16.89 -12.23
C VAL A 56 -9.19 -18.13 -12.97
N GLY A 57 -10.41 -18.58 -12.67
CA GLY A 57 -11.06 -19.68 -13.41
C GLY A 57 -11.23 -19.36 -14.91
N LEU A 58 -11.66 -18.14 -15.25
CA LEU A 58 -11.78 -17.70 -16.63
C LEU A 58 -10.41 -17.68 -17.35
N ALA A 59 -9.37 -17.16 -16.72
CA ALA A 59 -8.03 -17.15 -17.31
C ALA A 59 -7.50 -18.57 -17.55
N LEU A 60 -7.68 -19.49 -16.59
CA LEU A 60 -7.27 -20.89 -16.72
C LEU A 60 -8.05 -21.63 -17.82
N THR A 61 -9.36 -21.40 -17.91
CA THR A 61 -10.19 -22.01 -18.95
C THR A 61 -9.82 -21.47 -20.33
N LEU A 62 -9.59 -20.16 -20.48
CA LEU A 62 -9.12 -19.56 -21.73
C LEU A 62 -7.79 -20.15 -22.19
N VAL A 63 -6.78 -20.21 -21.31
CA VAL A 63 -5.47 -20.79 -21.65
C VAL A 63 -5.58 -22.28 -21.98
N SER A 64 -6.45 -23.01 -21.28
CA SER A 64 -6.67 -24.45 -21.53
C SER A 64 -7.40 -24.69 -22.86
N LEU A 65 -8.41 -23.88 -23.19
CA LEU A 65 -9.12 -23.94 -24.47
C LEU A 65 -8.20 -23.60 -25.64
N LEU A 66 -7.34 -22.59 -25.48
CA LEU A 66 -6.29 -22.28 -26.47
C LEU A 66 -5.35 -23.47 -26.69
N TYR A 67 -5.00 -24.19 -25.62
CA TYR A 67 -4.17 -25.38 -25.74
C TYR A 67 -4.88 -26.56 -26.43
N TYR A 68 -6.18 -26.74 -26.22
CA TYR A 68 -6.97 -27.78 -26.91
C TYR A 68 -7.22 -27.48 -28.40
N TRP A 69 -6.92 -26.27 -28.85
CA TRP A 69 -7.00 -25.92 -30.27
C TRP A 69 -5.88 -26.65 -31.04
N ARG A 70 -6.25 -27.60 -31.93
CA ARG A 70 -5.33 -28.57 -32.60
C ARG A 70 -4.00 -27.98 -33.12
N PRO A 71 -4.00 -26.87 -33.89
CA PRO A 71 -2.76 -26.19 -34.29
C PRO A 71 -1.78 -25.87 -33.16
N LEU A 72 -2.27 -25.42 -32.00
CA LEU A 72 -1.45 -25.05 -30.85
C LEU A 72 -1.05 -26.27 -30.01
N TYR A 73 -1.92 -27.28 -29.91
CA TYR A 73 -1.59 -28.55 -29.27
C TYR A 73 -0.42 -29.26 -29.97
N ASN A 74 -0.48 -29.36 -31.31
CA ASN A 74 0.55 -29.99 -32.11
C ASN A 74 1.85 -29.16 -32.16
N GLY A 75 1.75 -27.82 -32.03
CA GLY A 75 2.90 -26.92 -32.01
C GLY A 75 3.65 -26.89 -30.68
N PHE A 76 2.94 -26.85 -29.54
CA PHE A 76 3.57 -26.63 -28.23
C PHE A 76 3.72 -27.89 -27.37
N GLY A 77 2.93 -28.95 -27.62
CA GLY A 77 3.02 -30.21 -26.88
C GLY A 77 3.11 -30.02 -25.35
N VAL A 78 4.07 -30.69 -24.70
CA VAL A 78 4.29 -30.64 -23.24
C VAL A 78 4.57 -29.21 -22.71
N SER A 79 4.96 -28.26 -23.56
CA SER A 79 5.21 -26.87 -23.15
C SER A 79 3.94 -26.13 -22.73
N GLY A 80 2.74 -26.59 -23.11
CA GLY A 80 1.46 -26.00 -22.70
C GLY A 80 1.25 -25.92 -21.19
N VAL A 81 1.87 -26.82 -20.42
CA VAL A 81 1.85 -26.80 -18.95
C VAL A 81 2.39 -25.48 -18.40
N TRP A 82 3.36 -24.85 -19.07
CA TRP A 82 3.94 -23.58 -18.64
C TRP A 82 2.97 -22.41 -18.74
N ALA A 83 2.02 -22.43 -19.68
CA ALA A 83 0.98 -21.42 -19.77
C ALA A 83 0.03 -21.51 -18.57
N VAL A 84 -0.43 -22.71 -18.22
CA VAL A 84 -1.29 -22.98 -17.06
C VAL A 84 -0.57 -22.60 -15.76
N LEU A 85 0.68 -23.05 -15.58
CA LEU A 85 1.50 -22.68 -14.43
C LEU A 85 1.67 -21.16 -14.32
N THR A 86 1.86 -20.47 -15.45
CA THR A 86 1.98 -19.01 -15.47
C THR A 86 0.71 -18.35 -14.92
N VAL A 87 -0.48 -18.80 -15.35
CA VAL A 87 -1.74 -18.24 -14.83
C VAL A 87 -1.82 -18.42 -13.32
N VAL A 88 -1.55 -19.62 -12.82
CA VAL A 88 -1.65 -19.93 -11.39
C VAL A 88 -0.71 -19.06 -10.53
N VAL A 89 0.51 -18.77 -11.01
CA VAL A 89 1.50 -18.06 -10.18
C VAL A 89 1.57 -16.56 -10.40
N VAL A 90 1.08 -16.06 -11.55
CA VAL A 90 1.12 -14.64 -11.92
C VAL A 90 -0.19 -13.93 -11.61
N PHE A 91 -1.33 -14.61 -11.72
CA PHE A 91 -2.63 -13.98 -11.51
C PHE A 91 -2.79 -13.63 -10.03
N GLU A 92 -2.96 -12.35 -9.75
CA GLU A 92 -3.07 -11.79 -8.40
C GLU A 92 -4.37 -11.04 -8.21
N PHE A 93 -4.68 -10.70 -6.96
CA PHE A 93 -5.93 -10.03 -6.62
C PHE A 93 -6.11 -8.69 -7.33
N THR A 94 -5.07 -7.86 -7.34
CA THR A 94 -5.06 -6.55 -7.98
C THR A 94 -4.39 -6.59 -9.35
N VAL A 95 -4.76 -5.62 -10.20
CA VAL A 95 -4.15 -5.46 -11.52
C VAL A 95 -2.67 -5.14 -11.40
N GLY A 96 -2.29 -4.21 -10.51
CA GLY A 96 -0.90 -3.84 -10.29
C GLY A 96 -0.03 -5.02 -9.84
N ALA A 97 -0.54 -5.88 -8.97
CA ALA A 97 0.16 -7.10 -8.55
C ALA A 97 0.35 -8.07 -9.72
N THR A 98 -0.70 -8.29 -10.52
CA THR A 98 -0.64 -9.18 -11.70
C THR A 98 0.34 -8.65 -12.75
N LEU A 99 0.31 -7.35 -13.05
CA LEU A 99 1.26 -6.70 -13.96
C LEU A 99 2.70 -6.80 -13.45
N SER A 100 2.93 -6.51 -12.17
CA SER A 100 4.26 -6.58 -11.57
C SER A 100 4.85 -8.00 -11.61
N LYS A 101 4.06 -9.03 -11.28
CA LYS A 101 4.47 -10.43 -11.39
C LYS A 101 4.67 -10.86 -12.84
N GLY A 102 3.79 -10.42 -13.75
CA GLY A 102 3.90 -10.71 -15.18
C GLY A 102 5.19 -10.18 -15.79
N LEU A 103 5.51 -8.90 -15.55
CA LEU A 103 6.77 -8.30 -15.99
C LEU A 103 7.98 -8.95 -15.31
N ASN A 104 7.91 -9.20 -14.01
CA ASN A 104 8.99 -9.87 -13.29
C ASN A 104 9.26 -11.27 -13.86
N ARG A 105 8.21 -12.03 -14.21
CA ARG A 105 8.35 -13.33 -14.86
C ARG A 105 9.02 -13.19 -16.22
N ALA A 106 8.55 -12.28 -17.07
CA ALA A 106 9.09 -12.07 -18.41
C ALA A 106 10.59 -11.71 -18.36
N CYS A 107 10.96 -10.70 -17.56
CA CYS A 107 12.36 -10.28 -17.41
C CYS A 107 13.24 -11.40 -16.82
N ALA A 108 12.75 -12.11 -15.80
CA ALA A 108 13.48 -13.22 -15.18
C ALA A 108 13.69 -14.38 -16.15
N THR A 109 12.65 -14.80 -16.88
CA THR A 109 12.73 -15.92 -17.83
C THR A 109 13.64 -15.58 -19.01
N LEU A 110 13.56 -14.36 -19.56
CA LEU A 110 14.43 -13.92 -20.65
C LEU A 110 15.91 -13.87 -20.24
N SER A 111 16.20 -13.21 -19.11
CA SER A 111 17.57 -13.10 -18.61
C SER A 111 18.15 -14.45 -18.17
N ALA A 112 17.37 -15.28 -17.49
CA ALA A 112 17.80 -16.62 -17.09
C ALA A 112 17.99 -17.56 -18.28
N GLY A 113 17.12 -17.47 -19.29
CA GLY A 113 17.24 -18.24 -20.53
C GLY A 113 18.51 -17.87 -21.29
N ALA A 114 18.76 -16.57 -21.47
CA ALA A 114 19.97 -16.07 -22.12
C ALA A 114 21.25 -16.51 -21.38
N LEU A 115 21.29 -16.33 -20.05
CA LEU A 115 22.42 -16.78 -19.23
C LEU A 115 22.57 -18.29 -19.21
N GLY A 116 21.48 -19.06 -19.23
CA GLY A 116 21.51 -20.52 -19.31
C GLY A 116 22.13 -21.02 -20.62
N CYS A 117 21.73 -20.43 -21.75
CA CYS A 117 22.35 -20.71 -23.05
C CYS A 117 23.84 -20.33 -23.06
N GLY A 118 24.19 -19.17 -22.47
CA GLY A 118 25.58 -18.74 -22.32
C GLY A 118 26.42 -19.70 -21.45
N ALA A 119 25.85 -20.17 -20.33
CA ALA A 119 26.48 -21.14 -19.44
C ALA A 119 26.76 -22.48 -20.16
N HIS A 120 25.80 -22.96 -20.96
CA HIS A 120 25.98 -24.16 -21.76
C HIS A 120 27.04 -23.97 -22.85
N HIS A 121 27.04 -22.84 -23.57
CA HIS A 121 28.06 -22.54 -24.56
C HIS A 121 29.47 -22.47 -23.95
N LEU A 122 29.59 -21.81 -22.79
CA LEU A 122 30.84 -21.73 -22.03
C LEU A 122 31.32 -23.11 -21.57
N ALA A 123 30.43 -23.94 -21.04
CA ALA A 123 30.78 -25.27 -20.53
C ALA A 123 31.26 -26.23 -21.63
N ARG A 124 30.72 -26.13 -22.85
CA ARG A 124 31.16 -26.94 -24.00
C ARG A 124 32.63 -26.69 -24.38
N LEU A 125 33.18 -25.51 -24.07
CA LEU A 125 34.60 -25.22 -24.31
C LEU A 125 35.55 -26.08 -23.46
N PHE A 126 35.06 -26.68 -22.37
CA PHE A 126 35.85 -27.52 -21.46
C PHE A 126 35.78 -29.02 -21.78
N GLY A 127 35.16 -29.39 -22.91
CA GLY A 127 35.04 -30.77 -23.37
C GLY A 127 34.06 -31.63 -22.54
N ALA A 128 33.79 -32.85 -23.01
CA ALA A 128 32.71 -33.69 -22.48
C ALA A 128 32.83 -34.05 -20.98
N LYS A 129 34.05 -34.15 -20.43
CA LYS A 129 34.27 -34.43 -19.00
C LYS A 129 34.18 -33.16 -18.14
N GLY A 130 34.56 -32.00 -18.69
CA GLY A 130 34.56 -30.71 -17.99
C GLY A 130 33.20 -30.00 -18.01
N GLU A 131 32.42 -30.20 -19.07
CA GLU A 131 31.09 -29.59 -19.26
C GLU A 131 30.15 -29.72 -18.05
N PRO A 132 29.87 -30.92 -17.49
CA PRO A 132 28.98 -31.04 -16.35
C PRO A 132 29.53 -30.39 -15.07
N ILE A 133 30.86 -30.36 -14.91
CA ILE A 133 31.53 -29.75 -13.75
C ILE A 133 31.37 -28.22 -13.82
N VAL A 134 31.63 -27.63 -14.99
CA VAL A 134 31.49 -26.18 -15.20
C VAL A 134 30.03 -25.75 -15.10
N LEU A 135 29.09 -26.50 -15.69
CA LEU A 135 27.65 -26.23 -15.53
C LEU A 135 27.23 -26.28 -14.06
N GLY A 136 27.66 -27.31 -13.31
CA GLY A 136 27.39 -27.42 -11.88
C GLY A 136 27.91 -26.23 -11.08
N LEU A 137 29.14 -25.78 -11.37
CA LEU A 137 29.76 -24.62 -10.73
C LEU A 137 28.98 -23.32 -11.03
N LEU A 138 28.60 -23.10 -12.29
CA LEU A 138 27.83 -21.92 -12.69
C LEU A 138 26.44 -21.90 -12.04
N VAL A 139 25.75 -23.04 -12.00
CA VAL A 139 24.47 -23.21 -11.30
C VAL A 139 24.63 -22.89 -9.81
N PHE A 140 25.66 -23.42 -9.16
CA PHE A 140 25.94 -23.13 -7.76
C PHE A 140 26.17 -21.63 -7.51
N LEU A 141 27.06 -21.01 -8.27
CA LEU A 141 27.44 -19.61 -8.08
C LEU A 141 26.25 -18.66 -8.34
N LEU A 142 25.55 -18.78 -9.46
CA LEU A 142 24.41 -17.91 -9.77
C LEU A 142 23.24 -18.14 -8.80
N THR A 143 22.97 -19.38 -8.41
CA THR A 143 21.89 -19.68 -7.46
C THR A 143 22.21 -19.16 -6.07
N ALA A 144 23.45 -19.31 -5.60
CA ALA A 144 23.90 -18.77 -4.32
C ALA A 144 23.83 -17.24 -4.32
N ALA A 145 24.36 -16.58 -5.35
CA ALA A 145 24.31 -15.13 -5.49
C ALA A 145 22.86 -14.60 -5.56
N SER A 146 22.02 -15.22 -6.39
CA SER A 146 20.61 -14.85 -6.51
C SER A 146 19.84 -15.08 -5.20
N SER A 147 20.13 -16.17 -4.50
CA SER A 147 19.51 -16.45 -3.20
C SER A 147 19.93 -15.43 -2.14
N PHE A 148 21.19 -15.01 -2.14
CA PHE A 148 21.67 -13.95 -1.24
C PHE A 148 21.00 -12.60 -1.54
N ILE A 149 20.86 -12.25 -2.82
CA ILE A 149 20.20 -11.04 -3.29
C ILE A 149 18.75 -10.92 -2.77
N ARG A 150 18.05 -12.04 -2.54
CA ARG A 150 16.68 -12.06 -1.98
C ARG A 150 16.60 -11.59 -0.53
N PHE A 151 17.71 -11.56 0.22
CA PHE A 151 17.71 -11.02 1.58
C PHE A 151 17.76 -9.49 1.61
N ILE A 152 18.08 -8.83 0.48
CA ILE A 152 18.07 -7.37 0.38
C ILE A 152 16.62 -6.88 0.40
N PRO A 153 16.17 -6.10 1.41
CA PRO A 153 14.75 -5.77 1.59
C PRO A 153 14.10 -5.09 0.37
N ARG A 154 14.84 -4.22 -0.32
CA ARG A 154 14.36 -3.53 -1.53
C ARG A 154 14.08 -4.48 -2.69
N ILE A 155 14.88 -5.54 -2.81
CA ILE A 155 14.73 -6.56 -3.86
C ILE A 155 13.65 -7.55 -3.45
N LYS A 156 13.64 -7.97 -2.18
CA LYS A 156 12.60 -8.84 -1.63
C LYS A 156 11.19 -8.28 -1.82
N ALA A 157 11.01 -6.99 -1.53
CA ALA A 157 9.71 -6.35 -1.64
C ALA A 157 9.18 -6.23 -3.08
N ARG A 158 10.07 -6.21 -4.09
CA ARG A 158 9.69 -5.86 -5.47
C ARG A 158 9.88 -6.98 -6.49
N TYR A 159 10.90 -7.81 -6.27
CA TYR A 159 11.43 -8.73 -7.27
C TYR A 159 11.63 -10.14 -6.72
N ASP A 160 11.23 -10.46 -5.47
CA ASP A 160 11.45 -11.81 -4.89
C ASP A 160 10.93 -12.92 -5.80
N TYR A 161 9.70 -12.75 -6.33
CA TYR A 161 9.14 -13.66 -7.32
C TYR A 161 9.97 -13.74 -8.60
N GLY A 162 10.46 -12.60 -9.12
CA GLY A 162 11.33 -12.58 -10.29
C GLY A 162 12.65 -13.32 -10.06
N VAL A 163 13.29 -13.12 -8.90
CA VAL A 163 14.54 -13.81 -8.54
C VAL A 163 14.31 -15.32 -8.37
N LEU A 164 13.18 -15.74 -7.81
CA LEU A 164 12.77 -17.15 -7.74
C LEU A 164 12.61 -17.76 -9.14
N ILE A 165 11.89 -17.08 -10.03
CA ILE A 165 11.71 -17.54 -11.42
C ILE A 165 13.05 -17.56 -12.16
N PHE A 166 13.94 -16.59 -11.90
CA PHE A 166 15.27 -16.55 -12.47
C PHE A 166 16.08 -17.78 -12.07
N ILE A 167 16.17 -18.08 -10.76
CA ILE A 167 16.86 -19.28 -10.25
C ILE A 167 16.28 -20.55 -10.88
N LEU A 168 14.95 -20.68 -10.87
CA LEU A 168 14.26 -21.85 -11.42
C LEU A 168 14.56 -22.03 -12.92
N THR A 169 14.42 -20.96 -13.69
CA THR A 169 14.60 -20.98 -15.15
C THR A 169 16.05 -21.24 -15.51
N PHE A 170 17.00 -20.55 -14.86
CA PHE A 170 18.43 -20.72 -15.13
C PHE A 170 18.89 -22.14 -14.81
N SER A 171 18.46 -22.67 -13.66
CA SER A 171 18.76 -24.04 -13.26
C SER A 171 18.15 -25.05 -14.24
N LEU A 172 16.89 -24.86 -14.62
CA LEU A 172 16.21 -25.74 -15.56
C LEU A 172 16.89 -25.73 -16.94
N VAL A 173 17.19 -24.56 -17.49
CA VAL A 173 17.85 -24.42 -18.81
C VAL A 173 19.26 -25.00 -18.77
N SER A 174 20.04 -24.72 -17.72
CA SER A 174 21.42 -25.23 -17.59
C SER A 174 21.47 -26.75 -17.42
N VAL A 175 20.55 -27.35 -16.66
CA VAL A 175 20.50 -28.81 -16.42
C VAL A 175 19.89 -29.56 -17.60
N THR A 176 18.81 -29.02 -18.22
CA THR A 176 18.17 -29.67 -19.38
C THR A 176 18.96 -29.49 -20.67
N GLY A 177 19.72 -28.40 -20.80
CA GLY A 177 20.59 -28.15 -21.95
C GLY A 177 21.65 -29.23 -22.16
N TYR A 178 22.10 -29.89 -21.08
CA TYR A 178 23.04 -31.02 -21.18
C TYR A 178 22.45 -32.25 -21.90
N ARG A 179 21.11 -32.41 -21.97
CA ARG A 179 20.47 -33.65 -22.45
C ARG A 179 19.74 -33.53 -23.79
N VAL A 180 19.59 -32.33 -24.34
CA VAL A 180 18.69 -32.09 -25.49
C VAL A 180 19.42 -31.28 -26.55
N ASP A 181 19.65 -31.85 -27.74
CA ASP A 181 20.34 -31.18 -28.86
C ASP A 181 19.54 -29.98 -29.44
N LYS A 182 18.26 -29.84 -29.09
CA LYS A 182 17.32 -28.80 -29.54
C LYS A 182 16.90 -27.82 -28.44
N ILE A 183 17.87 -27.31 -27.68
CA ILE A 183 17.64 -26.40 -26.54
C ILE A 183 16.85 -25.16 -26.96
N LEU A 184 17.16 -24.60 -28.13
CA LEU A 184 16.61 -23.32 -28.59
C LEU A 184 15.14 -23.42 -29.02
N GLU A 185 14.75 -24.53 -29.68
CA GLU A 185 13.34 -24.82 -30.02
C GLU A 185 12.51 -24.99 -28.74
N LEU A 186 12.99 -25.83 -27.80
CA LEU A 186 12.30 -26.07 -26.52
C LEU A 186 12.19 -24.79 -25.67
N ALA A 187 13.23 -23.94 -25.67
CA ALA A 187 13.21 -22.67 -24.95
C ALA A 187 12.22 -21.67 -25.57
N ASN A 188 12.15 -21.62 -26.90
CA ASN A 188 11.19 -20.78 -27.62
C ASN A 188 9.74 -21.20 -27.33
N ASP A 189 9.43 -22.49 -27.35
CA ASP A 189 8.09 -23.00 -27.03
C ASP A 189 7.68 -22.69 -25.58
N ARG A 190 8.61 -22.77 -24.64
CA ARG A 190 8.36 -22.39 -23.24
C ARG A 190 8.16 -20.90 -23.08
N LEU A 191 8.97 -20.08 -23.74
CA LEU A 191 8.87 -18.63 -23.65
C LEU A 191 7.55 -18.13 -24.24
N THR A 192 7.15 -18.65 -25.40
CA THR A 192 5.89 -18.31 -26.07
C THR A 192 4.67 -18.73 -25.25
N THR A 193 4.65 -19.96 -24.71
CA THR A 193 3.56 -20.42 -23.83
C THR A 193 3.47 -19.63 -22.52
N ILE A 194 4.61 -19.27 -21.91
CA ILE A 194 4.65 -18.32 -20.78
C ILE A 194 4.08 -16.96 -21.18
N GLY A 195 4.43 -16.45 -22.36
CA GLY A 195 3.91 -15.22 -22.92
C GLY A 195 2.39 -15.24 -23.08
N ILE A 196 1.82 -16.32 -23.63
CA ILE A 196 0.37 -16.50 -23.80
C ILE A 196 -0.33 -16.52 -22.43
N GLY A 197 0.21 -17.27 -21.46
CA GLY A 197 -0.33 -17.29 -20.09
C GLY A 197 -0.31 -15.91 -19.44
N GLY A 198 0.82 -15.20 -19.52
CA GLY A 198 0.96 -13.85 -18.97
C GLY A 198 0.05 -12.83 -19.64
N ALA A 199 -0.06 -12.85 -20.97
CA ALA A 199 -0.96 -11.98 -21.71
C ALA A 199 -2.43 -12.23 -21.31
N THR A 200 -2.82 -13.49 -21.15
CA THR A 200 -4.17 -13.84 -20.70
C THR A 200 -4.46 -13.32 -19.29
N CYS A 201 -3.51 -13.43 -18.37
CA CYS A 201 -3.64 -12.84 -17.02
C CYS A 201 -3.87 -11.33 -17.08
N ILE A 202 -3.06 -10.61 -17.88
CA ILE A 202 -3.14 -9.16 -18.02
C ILE A 202 -4.49 -8.76 -18.62
N ILE A 203 -4.91 -9.41 -19.71
CA ILE A 203 -6.19 -9.11 -20.38
C ILE A 203 -7.36 -9.35 -19.43
N VAL A 204 -7.44 -10.52 -18.78
CA VAL A 204 -8.56 -10.86 -17.90
C VAL A 204 -8.58 -9.95 -16.66
N SER A 205 -7.41 -9.63 -16.07
CA SER A 205 -7.35 -8.75 -14.90
C SER A 205 -7.79 -7.32 -15.22
N LEU A 206 -7.47 -6.79 -16.40
CA LEU A 206 -7.85 -5.45 -16.85
C LEU A 206 -9.31 -5.36 -17.32
N CYS A 207 -9.77 -6.33 -18.10
CA CYS A 207 -11.08 -6.26 -18.77
C CYS A 207 -12.24 -6.72 -17.89
N VAL A 208 -12.03 -7.65 -16.95
CA VAL A 208 -13.10 -8.19 -16.11
C VAL A 208 -13.04 -7.52 -14.74
N CYS A 209 -13.93 -6.56 -14.47
CA CYS A 209 -14.11 -5.87 -13.17
C CYS A 209 -12.79 -5.54 -12.45
N PRO A 210 -11.92 -4.68 -13.01
CA PRO A 210 -10.55 -4.48 -12.50
C PRO A 210 -10.54 -4.07 -11.03
N VAL A 211 -9.57 -4.60 -10.29
CA VAL A 211 -9.35 -4.27 -8.87
C VAL A 211 -8.01 -3.55 -8.75
N TRP A 212 -8.05 -2.32 -8.26
CA TRP A 212 -6.92 -1.40 -8.25
C TRP A 212 -6.35 -1.26 -6.85
N ALA A 213 -5.04 -1.51 -6.70
CA ALA A 213 -4.34 -1.31 -5.44
C ALA A 213 -4.24 0.18 -5.08
N GLY A 214 -4.15 1.06 -6.07
CA GLY A 214 -4.14 2.51 -5.85
C GLY A 214 -5.44 3.05 -5.24
N GLU A 215 -6.58 2.53 -5.66
CA GLU A 215 -7.89 2.88 -5.10
C GLU A 215 -8.02 2.43 -3.64
N ASP A 216 -7.62 1.19 -3.34
CA ASP A 216 -7.63 0.67 -1.96
C ASP A 216 -6.71 1.51 -1.05
N LEU A 217 -5.51 1.85 -1.52
CA LEU A 217 -4.58 2.72 -0.80
C LEU A 217 -5.15 4.12 -0.56
N HIS A 218 -5.78 4.70 -1.57
CA HIS A 218 -6.41 6.02 -1.47
C HIS A 218 -7.53 6.01 -0.44
N LYS A 219 -8.40 4.99 -0.48
CA LYS A 219 -9.48 4.79 0.46
C LYS A 219 -8.96 4.62 1.89
N GLU A 220 -7.99 3.75 2.12
CA GLU A 220 -7.38 3.55 3.46
C GLU A 220 -6.75 4.84 3.99
N THR A 221 -6.11 5.62 3.11
CA THR A 221 -5.55 6.93 3.47
C THR A 221 -6.67 7.88 3.92
N LEU A 222 -7.79 7.95 3.20
CA LEU A 222 -8.95 8.78 3.57
C LEU A 222 -9.63 8.32 4.86
N THR A 223 -9.81 7.01 5.06
CA THR A 223 -10.32 6.45 6.31
C THR A 223 -9.41 6.83 7.47
N GLY A 224 -8.09 6.87 7.25
CA GLY A 224 -7.12 7.43 8.19
C GLY A 224 -7.45 8.86 8.62
N PHE A 225 -7.84 9.75 7.70
CA PHE A 225 -8.26 11.11 8.07
C PHE A 225 -9.66 11.19 8.70
N GLY A 226 -10.39 10.08 8.83
CA GLY A 226 -11.81 10.06 9.21
C GLY A 226 -12.77 10.42 8.06
N GLY A 227 -12.27 10.44 6.82
CA GLY A 227 -12.96 10.92 5.60
C GLY A 227 -14.28 10.22 5.26
N GLU A 228 -14.43 8.94 5.59
CA GLU A 228 -15.68 8.18 5.37
C GLU A 228 -16.77 8.45 6.42
N TYR A 229 -16.39 9.03 7.57
CA TYR A 229 -17.31 9.32 8.66
C TYR A 229 -17.74 10.79 8.72
N PHE A 230 -17.24 11.62 7.81
CA PHE A 230 -17.76 12.98 7.64
C PHE A 230 -18.96 12.91 6.69
N PRO A 231 -20.20 13.12 7.18
CA PRO A 231 -21.33 13.25 6.27
C PRO A 231 -21.06 14.39 5.28
N ASP A 232 -21.61 14.26 4.07
CA ASP A 232 -21.63 15.35 3.10
C ASP A 232 -22.22 16.60 3.76
N PRO A 233 -21.77 17.82 3.39
CA PRO A 233 -22.17 19.07 4.03
C PRO A 233 -23.68 19.40 3.95
N GLU A 234 -24.50 18.55 3.33
CA GLU A 234 -25.95 18.71 3.21
C GLU A 234 -26.75 18.08 4.36
N ASP A 235 -26.16 17.25 5.22
CA ASP A 235 -26.89 16.67 6.36
C ASP A 235 -26.80 17.56 7.60
N HIS A 236 -27.85 18.36 7.79
CA HIS A 236 -28.03 19.25 8.93
C HIS A 236 -28.25 18.50 10.26
N GLU A 237 -27.50 18.99 11.25
CA GLU A 237 -27.94 19.28 12.63
C GLU A 237 -28.15 18.11 13.63
N GLY A 238 -27.40 18.16 14.73
CA GLY A 238 -27.68 17.37 15.93
C GLY A 238 -26.48 17.05 16.79
N ASN A 239 -26.25 17.88 17.80
CA ASN A 239 -25.26 17.71 18.89
C ASN A 239 -25.35 16.33 19.59
N LEU A 240 -24.64 15.31 19.08
CA LEU A 240 -24.18 14.14 19.87
C LEU A 240 -23.15 13.24 19.14
N MET A 241 -22.39 13.75 18.16
CA MET A 241 -21.48 12.90 17.35
C MET A 241 -19.97 13.21 17.47
N ALA A 242 -19.56 14.31 18.08
CA ALA A 242 -18.14 14.69 18.17
C ALA A 242 -17.28 13.60 18.85
N SER A 243 -17.78 12.97 19.92
CA SER A 243 -17.04 11.92 20.64
C SER A 243 -16.87 10.60 19.86
N LYS A 244 -17.78 10.31 18.92
CA LYS A 244 -17.73 9.06 18.12
C LYS A 244 -16.82 9.22 16.89
N GLY A 245 -16.82 10.40 16.27
CA GLY A 245 -15.95 10.76 15.16
C GLY A 245 -14.47 10.83 15.55
N ASP A 246 -14.16 11.41 16.72
CA ASP A 246 -12.77 11.53 17.19
C ASP A 246 -12.15 10.17 17.54
N LYS A 247 -12.94 9.25 18.12
CA LYS A 247 -12.52 7.86 18.36
C LYS A 247 -12.35 7.09 17.06
N ALA A 248 -13.24 7.27 16.09
CA ALA A 248 -13.15 6.63 14.77
C ALA A 248 -11.96 7.15 13.94
N LEU A 249 -11.60 8.43 14.06
CA LEU A 249 -10.41 9.03 13.43
C LEU A 249 -9.13 8.44 14.02
N LEU A 250 -9.03 8.36 15.36
CA LEU A 250 -7.90 7.72 16.03
C LEU A 250 -7.79 6.23 15.67
N GLN A 251 -8.92 5.53 15.62
CA GLN A 251 -8.96 4.11 15.23
C GLN A 251 -8.58 3.93 13.76
N GLY A 252 -9.09 4.76 12.85
CA GLY A 252 -8.79 4.72 11.42
C GLY A 252 -7.31 4.97 11.10
N MET A 253 -6.69 5.97 11.75
CA MET A 253 -5.25 6.22 11.63
C MET A 253 -4.40 5.05 12.16
N MET A 254 -4.90 4.30 13.14
CA MET A 254 -4.16 3.24 13.83
C MET A 254 -4.38 1.82 13.25
N ILE A 255 -5.49 1.60 12.52
CA ILE A 255 -5.86 0.29 11.94
C ILE A 255 -5.03 -0.08 10.69
N SER A 256 -4.51 0.90 9.95
CA SER A 256 -3.86 0.64 8.67
C SER A 256 -2.45 0.05 8.86
N ASP A 257 -2.30 -1.26 8.61
CA ASP A 257 -1.02 -1.96 8.68
C ASP A 257 0.01 -1.29 7.74
N PRO A 258 1.14 -0.77 8.28
CA PRO A 258 2.16 -0.12 7.48
C PRO A 258 2.69 -0.97 6.33
N MET A 259 2.73 -2.30 6.50
CA MET A 259 3.20 -3.22 5.47
C MET A 259 2.19 -3.35 4.33
N THR A 260 0.90 -3.47 4.65
CA THR A 260 -0.18 -3.50 3.65
C THR A 260 -0.22 -2.22 2.82
N HIS A 261 -0.15 -1.05 3.46
CA HIS A 261 -0.06 0.27 2.79
C HIS A 261 1.15 0.33 1.84
N TYR A 262 2.31 -0.13 2.30
CA TYR A 262 3.54 -0.16 1.50
C TYR A 262 3.41 -1.09 0.28
N LEU A 263 2.77 -2.25 0.45
CA LEU A 263 2.57 -3.23 -0.60
C LEU A 263 1.59 -2.70 -1.66
N GLN A 264 0.46 -2.12 -1.24
CA GLN A 264 -0.50 -1.48 -2.15
C GLN A 264 0.16 -0.36 -2.96
N ALA A 265 0.96 0.51 -2.33
CA ALA A 265 1.69 1.55 -3.04
C ALA A 265 2.71 1.00 -4.04
N ASN A 266 3.35 -0.14 -3.74
CA ASN A 266 4.24 -0.79 -4.69
C ASN A 266 3.48 -1.37 -5.89
N PHE A 267 2.31 -1.97 -5.67
CA PHE A 267 1.47 -2.50 -6.74
C PHE A 267 0.84 -1.39 -7.59
N ALA A 268 0.34 -0.33 -6.97
CA ALA A 268 -0.29 0.80 -7.63
C ALA A 268 0.63 1.51 -8.65
N ARG A 269 1.95 1.44 -8.44
CA ARG A 269 2.94 1.98 -9.40
C ARG A 269 3.01 1.25 -10.73
N TRP A 270 2.54 0.00 -10.78
CA TRP A 270 2.47 -0.79 -12.01
C TRP A 270 1.15 -0.61 -12.75
N GLU A 271 0.17 0.06 -12.14
CA GLU A 271 -1.16 0.22 -12.70
C GLU A 271 -1.14 1.25 -13.84
N PRO A 272 -1.89 1.02 -14.94
CA PRO A 272 -2.20 2.06 -15.90
C PRO A 272 -3.00 3.19 -15.24
N GLY A 273 -3.08 4.35 -15.90
CA GLY A 273 -3.98 5.41 -15.45
C GLY A 273 -5.43 4.91 -15.37
N HIS A 274 -6.11 5.24 -14.27
CA HIS A 274 -7.47 4.77 -13.99
C HIS A 274 -8.22 5.77 -13.08
N GLY A 275 -9.54 5.89 -13.25
CA GLY A 275 -10.36 6.79 -12.42
C GLY A 275 -9.79 8.21 -12.38
N CYS A 276 -9.53 8.71 -11.16
CA CYS A 276 -8.91 10.02 -10.93
C CYS A 276 -7.37 10.00 -10.89
N PHE A 277 -6.76 8.83 -11.08
CA PHE A 277 -5.31 8.65 -10.97
C PHE A 277 -4.67 8.56 -12.35
N GLN A 278 -3.77 9.51 -12.64
CA GLN A 278 -2.99 9.49 -13.86
C GLN A 278 -1.95 8.36 -13.87
N PHE A 279 -1.43 8.02 -15.05
CA PHE A 279 -0.32 7.09 -15.16
C PHE A 279 0.91 7.62 -14.39
N ARG A 280 1.58 6.74 -13.63
CA ARG A 280 2.69 7.11 -12.72
C ARG A 280 2.31 8.10 -11.62
N HIS A 281 1.07 8.04 -11.12
CA HIS A 281 0.62 8.79 -9.96
C HIS A 281 1.63 8.69 -8.77
N PRO A 282 1.85 9.77 -8.00
CA PRO A 282 2.89 9.85 -6.96
C PRO A 282 2.52 9.09 -5.67
N TRP A 283 2.31 7.77 -5.75
CA TRP A 283 1.97 6.88 -4.62
C TRP A 283 2.95 6.91 -3.44
N LYS A 284 4.18 7.39 -3.64
CA LYS A 284 5.14 7.60 -2.54
C LYS A 284 4.65 8.65 -1.53
N GLN A 285 3.92 9.66 -1.99
CA GLN A 285 3.39 10.70 -1.10
C GLN A 285 2.29 10.15 -0.20
N TYR A 286 1.47 9.21 -0.67
CA TYR A 286 0.50 8.50 0.18
C TYR A 286 1.17 7.77 1.34
N LEU A 287 2.34 7.17 1.11
CA LEU A 287 3.11 6.54 2.19
C LEU A 287 3.64 7.57 3.20
N LYS A 288 4.15 8.71 2.73
CA LYS A 288 4.64 9.81 3.57
C LYS A 288 3.50 10.38 4.41
N ILE A 289 2.37 10.69 3.78
CA ILE A 289 1.14 11.17 4.43
C ILE A 289 0.64 10.14 5.45
N GLY A 290 0.58 8.85 5.11
CA GLY A 290 0.16 7.80 6.04
C GLY A 290 1.07 7.65 7.26
N VAL A 291 2.38 7.81 7.10
CA VAL A 291 3.33 7.84 8.23
C VAL A 291 3.09 9.06 9.13
N LEU A 292 2.93 10.24 8.53
CA LEU A 292 2.67 11.47 9.28
C LEU A 292 1.31 11.43 9.99
N ALA A 293 0.26 10.92 9.34
CA ALA A 293 -1.06 10.74 9.93
C ALA A 293 -1.00 9.80 11.15
N ARG A 294 -0.29 8.66 11.04
CA ARG A 294 -0.04 7.76 12.18
C ARG A 294 0.71 8.46 13.32
N GLN A 295 1.76 9.22 13.00
CA GLN A 295 2.47 10.02 14.00
C GLN A 295 1.55 11.01 14.69
N CYS A 296 0.66 11.69 13.94
CA CYS A 296 -0.33 12.61 14.49
C CYS A 296 -1.28 11.89 15.45
N ALA A 297 -1.82 10.73 15.05
CA ALA A 297 -2.72 9.92 15.89
C ALA A 297 -2.07 9.51 17.21
N TYR A 298 -0.82 9.03 17.16
CA TYR A 298 -0.07 8.65 18.37
C TYR A 298 0.17 9.83 19.33
N ARG A 299 0.20 11.07 18.84
CA ARG A 299 0.29 12.27 19.71
C ARG A 299 -1.06 12.67 20.30
N ILE A 300 -2.17 12.38 19.62
CA ILE A 300 -3.52 12.70 20.10
C ILE A 300 -3.97 11.74 21.20
N ASP A 301 -3.57 10.47 21.16
CA ASP A 301 -3.97 9.46 22.17
C ASP A 301 -3.60 9.85 23.63
N PRO A 302 -2.34 10.23 23.95
CA PRO A 302 -2.00 10.68 25.30
C PRO A 302 -2.71 11.99 25.67
N LEU A 303 -2.95 12.89 24.71
CA LEU A 303 -3.70 14.12 24.95
C LEU A 303 -5.12 13.81 25.46
N ASN A 304 -5.79 12.81 24.87
CA ASN A 304 -7.11 12.39 25.31
C ASN A 304 -7.08 11.82 26.74
N GLY A 305 -6.00 11.13 27.12
CA GLY A 305 -5.76 10.70 28.51
C GLY A 305 -5.59 11.86 29.49
N TYR A 306 -4.85 12.91 29.11
CA TYR A 306 -4.65 14.11 29.94
C TYR A 306 -5.91 14.99 30.05
N ILE A 307 -6.77 15.01 29.03
CA ILE A 307 -8.01 15.78 29.04
C ILE A 307 -9.09 15.10 29.92
N ASN A 308 -9.14 13.76 29.91
CA ASN A 308 -10.16 12.97 30.61
C ASN A 308 -9.75 12.51 32.01
N SER A 309 -8.48 12.64 32.39
CA SER A 309 -8.06 12.42 33.79
C SER A 309 -8.53 13.61 34.64
N ASP A 310 -9.16 13.31 35.78
CA ASP A 310 -9.54 14.30 36.78
C ASP A 310 -8.28 14.94 37.38
N LEU A 311 -7.74 15.93 36.68
CA LEU A 311 -6.74 16.87 37.18
C LEU A 311 -7.45 17.83 38.15
N GLN A 312 -7.73 17.31 39.34
CA GLN A 312 -8.51 17.95 40.41
C GLN A 312 -7.84 19.21 41.01
N ALA A 313 -6.63 19.58 40.56
CA ALA A 313 -5.77 20.55 41.26
C ALA A 313 -5.65 21.96 40.65
N ALA A 314 -6.33 22.32 39.55
CA ALA A 314 -6.06 23.62 38.89
C ALA A 314 -7.19 24.18 37.99
N MET A 315 -8.39 24.39 38.54
CA MET A 315 -9.55 24.91 37.76
C MET A 315 -9.30 26.29 37.13
N GLU A 316 -8.63 27.21 37.81
CA GLU A 316 -8.34 28.55 37.29
C GLU A 316 -7.31 28.54 36.14
N PHE A 317 -6.27 27.72 36.25
CA PHE A 317 -5.26 27.55 35.19
C PHE A 317 -5.83 26.86 33.96
N ARG A 318 -6.74 25.90 34.16
CA ARG A 318 -7.46 25.22 33.08
C ARG A 318 -8.32 26.19 32.27
N ASN A 319 -8.91 27.20 32.91
CA ASN A 319 -9.72 28.20 32.23
C ASN A 319 -8.88 29.16 31.38
N LYS A 320 -7.70 29.60 31.86
CA LYS A 320 -6.78 30.48 31.11
C LYS A 320 -6.21 29.79 29.86
N ILE A 321 -5.85 28.51 29.96
CA ILE A 321 -5.22 27.74 28.86
C ILE A 321 -6.24 27.01 27.98
N GLY A 322 -7.44 26.73 28.49
CA GLY A 322 -8.47 25.99 27.78
C GLY A 322 -8.93 26.68 26.48
N LYS A 323 -8.93 28.01 26.43
CA LYS A 323 -9.36 28.75 25.24
C LYS A 323 -8.35 28.63 24.07
N PRO A 324 -7.06 28.94 24.21
CA PRO A 324 -6.06 28.69 23.17
C PRO A 324 -5.98 27.22 22.75
N SER A 325 -6.02 26.28 23.72
CA SER A 325 -5.97 24.83 23.44
C SER A 325 -7.16 24.35 22.60
N LYS A 326 -8.40 24.76 22.95
CA LYS A 326 -9.61 24.43 22.17
C LYS A 326 -9.56 25.02 20.77
N LYS A 327 -9.12 26.28 20.64
CA LYS A 327 -8.95 26.96 19.35
C LYS A 327 -7.97 26.19 18.47
N MET A 328 -6.80 25.82 19.01
CA MET A 328 -5.80 25.03 18.28
C MET A 328 -6.37 23.68 17.83
N CYS A 329 -6.96 22.88 18.73
CA CYS A 329 -7.53 21.58 18.36
C CYS A 329 -8.62 21.71 17.28
N SER A 330 -9.48 22.72 17.38
CA SER A 330 -10.53 23.00 16.39
C SER A 330 -9.91 23.33 15.02
N GLU A 331 -8.96 24.25 14.96
CA GLU A 331 -8.33 24.64 13.69
C GLU A 331 -7.50 23.50 13.09
N ALA A 332 -6.78 22.72 13.91
CA ALA A 332 -6.09 21.51 13.48
C ALA A 332 -7.05 20.46 12.87
N SER A 333 -8.20 20.23 13.52
CA SER A 333 -9.24 19.33 13.00
C SER A 333 -9.81 19.82 11.67
N LYS A 334 -10.11 21.12 11.56
CA LYS A 334 -10.59 21.72 10.30
C LYS A 334 -9.54 21.59 9.18
N ALA A 335 -8.26 21.82 9.49
CA ALA A 335 -7.16 21.63 8.54
C ALA A 335 -7.11 20.18 8.04
N LEU A 336 -7.13 19.19 8.95
CA LEU A 336 -7.11 17.77 8.59
C LEU A 336 -8.34 17.36 7.75
N LYS A 337 -9.53 17.90 8.06
CA LYS A 337 -10.74 17.68 7.25
C LYS A 337 -10.62 18.27 5.85
N ALA A 338 -10.13 19.50 5.75
CA ALA A 338 -9.91 20.17 4.45
C ALA A 338 -8.86 19.43 3.61
N LEU A 339 -7.80 18.90 4.23
CA LEU A 339 -6.80 18.07 3.57
C LEU A 339 -7.40 16.74 3.09
N ALA A 340 -8.20 16.07 3.91
CA ALA A 340 -8.89 14.84 3.52
C ALA A 340 -9.81 15.07 2.31
N LEU A 341 -10.56 16.18 2.32
CA LEU A 341 -11.42 16.57 1.21
C LEU A 341 -10.62 16.87 -0.06
N SER A 342 -9.51 17.61 0.06
CA SER A 342 -8.59 17.89 -1.04
C SER A 342 -8.04 16.61 -1.68
N ILE A 343 -7.60 15.64 -0.86
CA ILE A 343 -7.16 14.33 -1.36
C ILE A 343 -8.32 13.61 -2.06
N LYS A 344 -9.49 13.50 -1.40
CA LYS A 344 -10.67 12.80 -1.92
C LYS A 344 -11.15 13.34 -3.27
N THR A 345 -11.11 14.66 -3.44
CA THR A 345 -11.62 15.35 -4.64
C THR A 345 -10.54 15.68 -5.66
N MET A 346 -9.27 15.39 -5.35
CA MET A 346 -8.09 15.74 -6.18
C MET A 346 -8.03 17.24 -6.50
N THR A 347 -8.30 18.08 -5.49
CA THR A 347 -8.29 19.54 -5.61
C THR A 347 -7.23 20.17 -4.72
N ASP A 348 -6.77 21.35 -5.09
CA ASP A 348 -5.75 22.09 -4.33
C ASP A 348 -6.08 22.23 -2.81
N PRO A 349 -5.10 22.04 -1.90
CA PRO A 349 -5.32 22.09 -0.44
C PRO A 349 -5.34 23.51 0.16
N SER A 350 -5.46 24.58 -0.63
CA SER A 350 -5.49 25.97 -0.16
C SER A 350 -6.51 26.24 0.95
N ALA A 351 -7.66 25.57 0.94
CA ALA A 351 -8.67 25.67 2.01
C ALA A 351 -8.13 25.24 3.39
N ALA A 352 -7.14 24.35 3.44
CA ALA A 352 -6.51 23.93 4.69
C ALA A 352 -5.47 24.94 5.22
N LYS A 353 -4.89 25.77 4.33
CA LYS A 353 -3.77 26.67 4.67
C LYS A 353 -4.12 27.65 5.78
N SER A 354 -5.29 28.29 5.70
CA SER A 354 -5.75 29.24 6.72
C SER A 354 -5.91 28.57 8.09
N HIS A 355 -6.45 27.36 8.12
CA HIS A 355 -6.61 26.58 9.35
C HIS A 355 -5.27 26.16 9.96
N VAL A 356 -4.28 25.80 9.13
CA VAL A 356 -2.91 25.52 9.60
C VAL A 356 -2.30 26.76 10.25
N GLU A 357 -2.37 27.92 9.62
CA GLU A 357 -1.83 29.17 10.17
C GLU A 357 -2.58 29.64 11.44
N ASN A 358 -3.90 29.47 11.50
CA ASN A 358 -4.68 29.74 12.70
C ASN A 358 -4.29 28.82 13.87
N SER A 359 -3.99 27.54 13.58
CA SER A 359 -3.55 26.59 14.60
C SER A 359 -2.17 26.94 15.15
N LYS A 360 -1.26 27.41 14.31
CA LYS A 360 0.05 27.95 14.72
C LYS A 360 -0.11 29.17 15.62
N THR A 361 -0.92 30.14 15.19
CA THR A 361 -1.20 31.34 15.97
C THR A 361 -1.77 30.99 17.36
N ALA A 362 -2.69 30.01 17.42
CA ALA A 362 -3.25 29.55 18.68
C ALA A 362 -2.21 28.84 19.58
N ILE A 363 -1.22 28.14 19.02
CA ILE A 363 -0.13 27.57 19.82
C ILE A 363 0.80 28.64 20.39
N ASP A 364 1.02 29.73 19.66
CA ASP A 364 1.87 30.82 20.13
C ASP A 364 1.16 31.65 21.21
N GLU A 365 -0.15 31.88 21.06
CA GLU A 365 -1.02 32.39 22.14
C GLU A 365 -0.91 31.49 23.39
N LEU A 366 -0.98 30.16 23.22
CA LEU A 366 -0.86 29.21 24.32
C LEU A 366 0.50 29.30 25.02
N LYS A 367 1.61 29.39 24.26
CA LYS A 367 2.96 29.53 24.84
C LYS A 367 3.11 30.82 25.62
N LEU A 368 2.52 31.93 25.16
CA LEU A 368 2.53 33.21 25.87
C LEU A 368 1.77 33.11 27.20
N VAL A 369 0.57 32.52 27.18
CA VAL A 369 -0.23 32.29 28.40
C VAL A 369 0.52 31.38 29.38
N LEU A 370 1.15 30.31 28.88
CA LEU A 370 1.93 29.39 29.72
C LEU A 370 3.13 30.10 30.38
N LYS A 371 3.84 30.96 29.66
CA LYS A 371 4.94 31.77 30.21
C LYS A 371 4.44 32.72 31.29
N ALA A 372 3.32 33.40 31.08
CA ALA A 372 2.72 34.29 32.07
C ALA A 372 2.32 33.53 33.34
N VAL A 373 1.67 32.37 33.18
CA VAL A 373 1.26 31.50 34.30
C VAL A 373 2.46 30.95 35.08
N SER A 374 3.55 30.58 34.39
CA SER A 374 4.78 30.11 35.01
C SER A 374 5.50 31.19 35.80
N LEU A 375 5.29 32.47 35.47
CA LEU A 375 5.88 33.60 36.20
C LEU A 375 5.06 33.94 37.46
N GLU A 376 3.75 33.69 37.43
CA GLU A 376 2.81 33.98 38.52
C GLU A 376 2.78 32.88 39.62
N ASN A 377 3.16 31.63 39.32
CA ASN A 377 2.96 30.48 40.22
C ASN A 377 4.25 29.77 40.59
N ALA A 378 4.45 29.56 41.90
CA ALA A 378 5.63 28.88 42.46
C ALA A 378 5.47 27.36 42.60
N ASP A 379 4.28 26.79 42.39
CA ASP A 379 4.06 25.34 42.52
C ASP A 379 4.36 24.60 41.21
N LEU A 380 5.58 24.08 41.15
CA LEU A 380 6.13 23.36 39.98
C LEU A 380 5.32 22.09 39.66
N LEU A 381 4.66 21.47 40.64
CA LEU A 381 3.88 20.23 40.44
C LEU A 381 2.56 20.49 39.70
N ALA A 382 1.95 21.67 39.89
CA ALA A 382 0.73 22.08 39.20
C ALA A 382 0.98 22.48 37.73
N ILE A 383 2.21 22.88 37.39
CA ILE A 383 2.60 23.34 36.04
C ILE A 383 2.91 22.16 35.10
N ILE A 384 3.43 21.05 35.62
CA ILE A 384 3.88 19.90 34.81
C ILE A 384 2.80 19.38 33.85
N PRO A 385 1.57 19.04 34.29
CA PRO A 385 0.54 18.49 33.40
C PRO A 385 0.12 19.47 32.30
N ILE A 386 0.11 20.76 32.62
CA ILE A 386 -0.26 21.85 31.72
C ILE A 386 0.82 22.03 30.64
N ALA A 387 2.09 22.04 31.06
CA ALA A 387 3.23 22.09 30.15
C ALA A 387 3.28 20.84 29.24
N SER A 388 2.94 19.66 29.77
CA SER A 388 2.81 18.43 28.97
C SER A 388 1.72 18.56 27.90
N VAL A 389 0.52 19.06 28.26
CA VAL A 389 -0.54 19.32 27.29
C VAL A 389 -0.06 20.31 26.22
N ALA A 390 0.49 21.46 26.61
CA ALA A 390 0.98 22.46 25.66
C ALA A 390 2.08 21.92 24.73
N SER A 391 2.96 21.05 25.24
CA SER A 391 3.99 20.36 24.46
C SER A 391 3.36 19.42 23.41
N ILE A 392 2.43 18.56 23.83
CA ILE A 392 1.72 17.63 22.93
C ILE A 392 0.95 18.41 21.85
N LEU A 393 0.26 19.49 22.23
CA LEU A 393 -0.45 20.37 21.31
C LEU A 393 0.49 21.03 20.28
N THR A 394 1.71 21.39 20.70
CA THR A 394 2.75 21.93 19.82
C THR A 394 3.22 20.88 18.82
N GLU A 395 3.44 19.65 19.28
CA GLU A 395 3.81 18.53 18.40
C GLU A 395 2.71 18.18 17.40
N ILE A 396 1.43 18.19 17.82
CA ILE A 396 0.28 17.98 16.93
C ILE A 396 0.23 19.07 15.86
N THR A 397 0.37 20.34 16.25
CA THR A 397 0.36 21.48 15.30
C THR A 397 1.44 21.32 14.23
N LYS A 398 2.67 20.97 14.63
CA LYS A 398 3.78 20.70 13.71
C LYS A 398 3.49 19.48 12.82
N CYS A 399 2.84 18.45 13.36
CA CYS A 399 2.46 17.28 12.58
C CYS A 399 1.43 17.63 11.50
N VAL A 400 0.40 18.42 11.81
CA VAL A 400 -0.60 18.89 10.86
C VAL A 400 0.03 19.76 9.76
N GLU A 401 0.99 20.62 10.10
CA GLU A 401 1.78 21.39 9.13
C GLU A 401 2.55 20.46 8.16
N ASN A 402 3.29 19.48 8.69
CA ASN A 402 4.03 18.52 7.85
C ASN A 402 3.09 17.70 6.93
N ILE A 403 1.89 17.37 7.41
CA ILE A 403 0.86 16.70 6.59
C ILE A 403 0.41 17.64 5.48
N TYR A 404 0.08 18.91 5.80
CA TYR A 404 -0.28 19.92 4.81
C TYR A 404 0.80 20.06 3.73
N GLU A 405 2.08 20.16 4.10
CA GLU A 405 3.18 20.25 3.14
C GLU A 405 3.27 19.01 2.24
N SER A 406 3.07 17.81 2.79
CA SER A 406 3.10 16.56 2.03
C SER A 406 1.91 16.41 1.08
N VAL A 407 0.73 16.91 1.48
CA VAL A 407 -0.47 16.95 0.63
C VAL A 407 -0.33 18.02 -0.45
N HIS A 408 0.28 19.17 -0.14
CA HIS A 408 0.58 20.19 -1.13
C HIS A 408 1.61 19.69 -2.17
N GLU A 409 2.65 18.98 -1.73
CA GLU A 409 3.60 18.30 -2.62
C GLU A 409 2.89 17.25 -3.51
N LEU A 410 1.98 16.46 -2.94
CA LEU A 410 1.12 15.53 -3.69
C LEU A 410 0.28 16.27 -4.73
N SER A 411 -0.38 17.38 -4.34
CA SER A 411 -1.21 18.21 -5.20
C SER A 411 -0.43 18.70 -6.43
N CYS A 412 0.79 19.20 -6.23
CA CYS A 412 1.65 19.65 -7.32
C CYS A 412 2.10 18.49 -8.23
N LEU A 413 2.51 17.36 -7.65
CA LEU A 413 3.00 16.20 -8.41
C LEU A 413 1.89 15.45 -9.17
N ALA A 414 0.65 15.51 -8.67
CA ALA A 414 -0.50 14.85 -9.25
C ALA A 414 -1.40 15.81 -10.06
N GLU A 415 -0.99 17.06 -10.22
CA GLU A 415 -1.72 18.10 -10.97
C GLU A 415 -3.17 18.24 -10.52
N PHE A 416 -3.38 18.40 -9.22
CA PHE A 416 -4.72 18.61 -8.67
C PHE A 416 -5.36 19.85 -9.27
N LYS A 417 -6.69 19.80 -9.44
CA LYS A 417 -7.43 20.92 -10.01
C LYS A 417 -7.44 22.08 -9.02
N SER A 418 -7.11 23.28 -9.50
CA SER A 418 -7.38 24.49 -8.73
C SER A 418 -8.88 24.70 -8.65
N ILE A 419 -9.39 24.99 -7.45
CA ILE A 419 -10.77 25.43 -7.28
C ILE A 419 -10.79 26.90 -7.69
N SER A 420 -10.96 27.20 -8.98
CA SER A 420 -11.42 28.53 -9.35
C SER A 420 -12.88 28.64 -8.91
N VAL A 421 -13.18 29.70 -8.16
CA VAL A 421 -14.56 30.09 -7.83
C VAL A 421 -15.20 30.63 -9.11
N GLU A 422 -15.47 29.75 -10.07
CA GLU A 422 -16.05 30.06 -11.38
C GLU A 422 -17.01 28.93 -11.77
N SER A 423 -18.00 28.68 -10.93
CA SER A 423 -19.21 27.97 -11.34
C SER A 423 -20.43 28.69 -10.76
N ALA A 424 -20.50 30.00 -11.00
CA ALA A 424 -21.70 30.81 -10.81
C ALA A 424 -21.72 32.00 -11.78
N ALA A 425 -21.29 31.84 -13.04
CA ALA A 425 -21.65 32.75 -14.13
C ALA A 425 -21.29 32.14 -15.49
N SER A 426 -22.33 31.88 -16.29
CA SER A 426 -22.41 31.90 -17.76
C SER A 426 -21.45 31.08 -18.65
N LEU A 427 -22.08 30.26 -19.50
CA LEU A 427 -21.60 29.89 -20.83
C LEU A 427 -20.97 31.08 -21.58
N GLU A 428 -19.70 30.95 -21.99
CA GLU A 428 -19.23 31.04 -23.39
C GLU A 428 -17.70 30.80 -23.44
N LYS A 429 -17.25 29.98 -24.40
CA LYS A 429 -15.84 29.65 -24.70
C LYS A 429 -15.29 30.61 -25.77
N PRO A 430 -13.98 30.58 -26.12
CA PRO A 430 -12.79 30.31 -25.31
C PRO A 430 -11.66 31.33 -25.59
N GLN A 431 -10.75 31.58 -24.64
CA GLN A 431 -9.37 31.95 -25.01
C GLN A 431 -8.38 31.56 -23.92
N ALA A 432 -7.37 30.81 -24.34
CA ALA A 432 -6.32 30.26 -23.51
C ALA A 432 -5.37 31.35 -23.02
N GLN A 433 -5.16 31.44 -21.71
CA GLN A 433 -3.92 31.95 -21.13
C GLN A 433 -3.50 31.04 -19.98
N LEU A 434 -2.44 30.29 -20.27
CA LEU A 434 -1.75 29.36 -19.41
C LEU A 434 -0.93 30.15 -18.38
N LEU A 435 -1.48 30.39 -17.19
CA LEU A 435 -0.74 30.99 -16.07
C LEU A 435 0.02 29.88 -15.33
N VAL A 436 1.21 29.56 -15.84
CA VAL A 436 2.16 28.66 -15.19
C VAL A 436 2.72 29.37 -13.96
N LEU A 437 2.21 29.03 -12.77
CA LEU A 437 2.87 29.35 -11.51
C LEU A 437 4.09 28.43 -11.39
N HIS A 438 5.27 29.02 -11.59
CA HIS A 438 6.55 28.35 -11.57
C HIS A 438 6.85 27.81 -10.14
N CYS A 439 6.66 26.51 -9.90
CA CYS A 439 7.19 25.86 -8.69
C CYS A 439 8.72 25.74 -8.82
N GLY A 440 9.45 26.69 -8.22
CA GLY A 440 10.91 26.70 -8.20
C GLY A 440 11.48 25.48 -7.46
N SER A 441 12.39 24.76 -8.11
CA SER A 441 13.21 23.72 -7.49
C SER A 441 14.49 24.34 -6.94
N ILE A 442 14.65 24.41 -5.61
CA ILE A 442 15.89 24.85 -4.97
C ILE A 442 16.83 23.65 -4.88
N LYS A 443 17.98 23.70 -5.56
CA LYS A 443 19.12 22.83 -5.27
C LYS A 443 20.04 23.57 -4.29
N PRO A 444 20.41 22.99 -3.14
CA PRO A 444 21.48 23.54 -2.34
C PRO A 444 22.82 23.14 -2.98
N ALA A 445 23.59 24.13 -3.45
CA ALA A 445 25.02 23.95 -3.70
C ALA A 445 25.74 24.21 -2.38
N LEU A 446 26.56 23.24 -1.96
CA LEU A 446 27.37 23.31 -0.75
C LEU A 446 28.44 24.40 -0.87
N ASP A 447 28.59 25.06 0.26
CA ASP A 447 29.31 26.29 0.53
C ASP A 447 30.83 26.18 0.36
N GLY A 448 31.42 27.32 0.04
CA GLY A 448 32.84 27.58 -0.03
C GLY A 448 33.06 29.03 0.37
N ASP A 449 32.95 29.28 1.67
CA ASP A 449 33.55 30.36 2.47
C ASP A 449 33.50 31.78 1.86
N ASN A 450 32.39 32.50 2.09
CA ASN A 450 32.41 33.90 2.50
C ASN A 450 30.98 34.42 2.79
N ASP A 451 30.84 35.02 3.97
CA ASP A 451 29.64 35.75 4.41
C ASP A 451 29.32 36.90 3.45
N HIS A 452 28.27 36.75 2.64
CA HIS A 452 27.31 37.77 2.12
C HIS A 452 26.63 37.26 0.84
N VAL A 453 25.35 36.87 0.91
CA VAL A 453 24.57 36.48 -0.27
C VAL A 453 23.91 37.72 -0.88
N ILE A 454 24.45 38.19 -2.00
CA ILE A 454 23.80 39.17 -2.88
C ILE A 454 22.91 38.40 -3.86
N ILE A 455 21.59 38.63 -3.81
CA ILE A 455 20.64 38.08 -4.76
C ILE A 455 20.55 39.03 -5.96
N THR A 456 21.19 38.67 -7.07
CA THR A 456 21.07 39.41 -8.32
C THR A 456 20.04 38.71 -9.21
N VAL A 457 18.86 39.31 -9.37
CA VAL A 457 17.82 38.85 -10.31
C VAL A 457 18.09 39.49 -11.67
N GLN A 458 18.61 38.73 -12.63
CA GLN A 458 18.66 39.16 -14.03
C GLN A 458 17.33 38.81 -14.71
N VAL A 459 16.61 39.83 -15.17
CA VAL A 459 15.43 39.70 -16.03
C VAL A 459 15.91 39.80 -17.48
N THR A 460 15.90 38.69 -18.21
CA THR A 460 16.09 38.68 -19.66
C THR A 460 14.73 38.80 -20.33
N ASN A 461 14.43 39.97 -20.89
CA ASN A 461 13.34 40.16 -21.84
C ASN A 461 13.83 39.74 -23.22
N GLU A 462 13.35 38.60 -23.74
CA GLU A 462 13.49 38.29 -25.16
C GLU A 462 12.30 38.91 -25.91
N GLU A 463 12.61 39.88 -26.75
CA GLU A 463 11.68 40.49 -27.71
C GLU A 463 11.37 39.53 -28.85
N VAL A 464 10.09 39.45 -29.20
CA VAL A 464 9.55 38.71 -30.34
C VAL A 464 9.90 39.45 -31.63
N SER A 465 10.55 38.75 -32.57
CA SER A 465 10.48 39.06 -34.00
C SER A 465 9.99 37.86 -34.78
#